data_AF-A1KSJ1-F1
#
_entry.id   AF-A1KSJ1-F1
#
_cell.length_a   1.000
_cell.length_b   1.000
_cell.length_c   1.000
_cell.angle_alpha   90.00
_cell.angle_beta   90.00
_cell.angle_gamma   90.00
#
_symmetry.space_group_name_H-M   'P 1'
#
loop_
_entity.id
_entity.type
_entity.pdbx_description
1 polymer ?
#
loop_
_entity_poly.entity_id
_entity_poly.type
_entity_poly.pdbx_seq_one_letter_code
_entity_poly.pdbx_strand_id
1 'polypeptide(L)'
;MQSWKERRDFNIVKQDLDFSCGAASVATLLNNFYGQKLTEEDVLKKLDKEQMPASFEDMRRIMPDLGFEAKGYALSFEQLAQLQIPVIVYLKYRKDDHFSVLRGIDGNTVLLADPSLGHVSMSRAQFLDAWQTREGNLAGKILAVVPKGRDAGGDKAFFTRSPKRQTEFAVGQVKWWRAY
;
A
#
# COMPACT_ATOMS: atom_id res chain seq x y z
N MET A 1 -9.21 12.49 22.92
CA MET A 1 -8.10 11.51 22.83
C MET A 1 -8.50 10.49 21.78
N GLN A 2 -7.78 10.38 20.66
CA GLN A 2 -8.03 9.31 19.68
C GLN A 2 -7.63 7.96 20.27
N SER A 3 -8.49 6.96 20.12
CA SER A 3 -8.26 5.56 20.48
C SER A 3 -7.10 4.95 19.68
N TRP A 4 -6.54 3.85 20.18
CA TRP A 4 -5.49 3.12 19.48
C TRP A 4 -5.92 2.68 18.07
N LYS A 5 -7.17 2.19 17.93
CA LYS A 5 -7.72 1.73 16.65
C LYS A 5 -7.79 2.87 15.64
N GLU A 6 -8.27 4.03 16.06
CA GLU A 6 -8.35 5.22 15.20
C GLU A 6 -6.97 5.68 14.72
N ARG A 7 -5.93 5.58 15.55
CA ARG A 7 -4.55 5.90 15.13
C ARG A 7 -3.96 4.86 14.18
N ARG A 8 -4.22 3.58 14.44
CA ARG A 8 -3.75 2.46 13.60
C ARG A 8 -4.35 2.51 12.20
N ASP A 9 -5.62 2.83 12.11
CA ASP A 9 -6.40 2.82 10.87
C ASP A 9 -6.54 4.23 10.26
N PHE A 10 -5.89 5.24 10.85
CA PHE A 10 -5.98 6.62 10.39
C PHE A 10 -5.66 6.72 8.90
N ASN A 11 -6.54 7.36 8.13
CA ASN A 11 -6.33 7.56 6.70
C ASN A 11 -6.20 6.24 5.91
N ILE A 12 -6.82 5.15 6.37
CA ILE A 12 -6.93 3.89 5.63
C ILE A 12 -8.42 3.58 5.45
N VAL A 13 -8.83 3.32 4.20
CA VAL A 13 -10.13 2.71 3.94
C VAL A 13 -9.99 1.23 4.30
N LYS A 14 -10.69 0.81 5.35
CA LYS A 14 -10.68 -0.59 5.80
C LYS A 14 -11.47 -1.45 4.83
N GLN A 15 -11.04 -2.69 4.69
CA GLN A 15 -11.86 -3.70 4.02
C GLN A 15 -12.85 -4.30 5.02
N ASP A 16 -14.10 -4.43 4.61
CA ASP A 16 -15.13 -5.14 5.38
C ASP A 16 -15.37 -6.57 4.86
N LEU A 17 -14.83 -6.93 3.69
CA LEU A 17 -14.97 -8.25 3.06
C LEU A 17 -13.60 -8.91 2.85
N ASP A 18 -13.54 -10.23 2.83
CA ASP A 18 -12.26 -10.96 2.71
C ASP A 18 -11.59 -10.76 1.33
N PHE A 19 -12.39 -10.49 0.28
CA PHE A 19 -11.92 -10.39 -1.11
C PHE A 19 -11.71 -8.95 -1.59
N SER A 20 -12.00 -7.94 -0.77
CA SER A 20 -12.08 -6.53 -1.19
C SER A 20 -10.82 -5.72 -0.89
N CYS A 21 -9.72 -6.36 -0.46
CA CYS A 21 -8.43 -5.71 -0.19
C CYS A 21 -7.94 -4.83 -1.36
N GLY A 22 -8.18 -5.24 -2.60
CA GLY A 22 -7.85 -4.44 -3.80
C GLY A 22 -8.69 -3.16 -3.91
N ALA A 23 -10.00 -3.25 -3.66
CA ALA A 23 -10.90 -2.10 -3.69
C ALA A 23 -10.56 -1.08 -2.60
N ALA A 24 -10.35 -1.57 -1.37
CA ALA A 24 -9.93 -0.75 -0.24
C ALA A 24 -8.54 -0.12 -0.43
N SER A 25 -7.61 -0.82 -1.08
CA SER A 25 -6.29 -0.27 -1.43
C SER A 25 -6.38 0.86 -2.45
N VAL A 26 -7.22 0.72 -3.48
CA VAL A 26 -7.49 1.78 -4.46
C VAL A 26 -8.08 3.00 -3.77
N ALA A 27 -9.14 2.83 -2.98
CA ALA A 27 -9.77 3.92 -2.25
C ALA A 27 -8.77 4.61 -1.31
N THR A 28 -7.97 3.84 -0.56
CA THR A 28 -6.93 4.36 0.32
C THR A 28 -5.90 5.20 -0.43
N LEU A 29 -5.35 4.71 -1.54
CA LEU A 29 -4.34 5.44 -2.32
C LEU A 29 -4.92 6.73 -2.88
N LEU A 30 -6.08 6.65 -3.54
CA LEU A 30 -6.70 7.80 -4.22
C LEU A 30 -7.16 8.87 -3.23
N ASN A 31 -7.70 8.49 -2.08
CA ASN A 31 -8.15 9.45 -1.07
C ASN A 31 -6.98 10.23 -0.48
N ASN A 32 -5.91 9.53 -0.12
CA ASN A 32 -4.80 10.15 0.61
C ASN A 32 -3.82 10.88 -0.27
N PHE A 33 -3.51 10.34 -1.45
CA PHE A 33 -2.51 10.96 -2.32
C PHE A 33 -3.13 11.94 -3.31
N TYR A 34 -4.35 11.68 -3.77
CA TYR A 34 -5.02 12.50 -4.79
C TYR A 34 -6.28 13.23 -4.28
N GLY A 35 -6.55 13.21 -2.96
CA GLY A 35 -7.62 13.98 -2.35
C GLY A 35 -9.04 13.50 -2.69
N GLN A 36 -9.19 12.26 -3.17
CA GLN A 36 -10.51 11.68 -3.46
C GLN A 36 -11.28 11.38 -2.16
N LYS A 37 -12.56 11.02 -2.31
CA LYS A 37 -13.46 10.63 -1.20
C LYS A 37 -14.22 9.36 -1.55
N LEU A 38 -13.49 8.31 -1.89
CA LEU A 38 -14.03 7.00 -2.26
C LEU A 38 -14.19 6.12 -1.03
N THR A 39 -15.31 5.41 -0.95
CA THR A 39 -15.51 4.29 -0.03
C THR A 39 -15.04 2.97 -0.67
N GLU A 40 -14.95 1.91 0.13
CA GLU A 40 -14.75 0.56 -0.39
C GLU A 40 -15.86 0.16 -1.37
N GLU A 41 -17.11 0.45 -1.01
CA GLU A 41 -18.30 0.13 -1.80
C GLU A 41 -18.31 0.84 -3.16
N ASP A 42 -17.88 2.11 -3.22
CA ASP A 42 -17.78 2.87 -4.47
C ASP A 42 -16.84 2.20 -5.47
N VAL A 43 -15.72 1.66 -4.98
CA VAL A 43 -14.74 0.97 -5.82
C VAL A 43 -15.23 -0.44 -6.18
N LEU A 44 -15.84 -1.17 -5.24
CA LEU A 44 -16.42 -2.49 -5.51
C LEU A 44 -17.49 -2.44 -6.60
N LYS A 45 -18.38 -1.44 -6.56
CA LYS A 45 -19.40 -1.22 -7.59
C LYS A 45 -18.80 -1.03 -8.98
N LYS A 46 -17.64 -0.36 -9.08
CA LYS A 46 -16.93 -0.17 -10.36
C LYS A 46 -16.20 -1.42 -10.83
N LEU A 47 -15.67 -2.22 -9.90
CA LEU A 47 -15.01 -3.48 -10.23
C LEU A 47 -15.99 -4.47 -10.86
N ASP A 48 -17.27 -4.41 -10.49
CA ASP A 48 -18.35 -5.26 -10.99
C ASP A 48 -18.01 -6.75 -10.81
N LYS A 49 -17.59 -7.10 -9.59
CA LYS A 49 -17.21 -8.46 -9.20
C LYS A 49 -18.00 -8.89 -7.98
N GLU A 50 -18.85 -9.89 -8.15
CA GLU A 50 -19.56 -10.54 -7.05
C GLU A 50 -18.60 -11.49 -6.32
N GLN A 51 -18.20 -11.13 -5.10
CA GLN A 51 -17.48 -12.00 -4.17
C GLN A 51 -16.13 -12.57 -4.66
N MET A 52 -15.54 -11.98 -5.70
CA MET A 52 -14.26 -12.39 -6.26
C MET A 52 -13.18 -11.34 -6.00
N PRO A 53 -11.95 -11.75 -5.60
CA PRO A 53 -10.84 -10.82 -5.44
C PRO A 53 -10.51 -10.06 -6.72
N ALA A 54 -10.21 -8.77 -6.59
CA ALA A 54 -9.78 -7.93 -7.71
C ALA A 54 -8.33 -8.27 -8.10
N SER A 55 -8.04 -8.32 -9.40
CA SER A 55 -6.68 -8.38 -9.93
C SER A 55 -6.14 -6.97 -10.23
N PHE A 56 -4.84 -6.84 -10.50
CA PHE A 56 -4.28 -5.59 -11.03
C PHE A 56 -4.90 -5.18 -12.37
N GLU A 57 -5.34 -6.13 -13.18
CA GLU A 57 -6.02 -5.83 -14.42
C GLU A 57 -7.41 -5.26 -14.18
N ASP A 58 -8.17 -5.83 -13.23
CA ASP A 58 -9.47 -5.30 -12.83
C ASP A 58 -9.33 -3.87 -12.27
N MET A 59 -8.36 -3.66 -11.37
CA MET A 59 -8.08 -2.34 -10.82
C MET A 59 -7.68 -1.35 -11.93
N ARG A 60 -6.80 -1.76 -12.86
CA ARG A 60 -6.41 -0.91 -13.99
C ARG A 60 -7.60 -0.53 -14.86
N ARG A 61 -8.52 -1.47 -15.13
CA ARG A 61 -9.70 -1.29 -15.98
C ARG A 61 -10.61 -0.16 -15.47
N ILE A 62 -10.77 -0.03 -14.15
CA ILE A 62 -11.67 0.97 -13.54
C ILE A 62 -11.05 2.36 -13.35
N MET A 63 -9.72 2.51 -13.51
CA MET A 63 -9.03 3.78 -13.26
C MET A 63 -9.53 4.94 -14.14
N PRO A 64 -9.80 4.74 -15.45
CA PRO A 64 -10.32 5.82 -16.28
C PRO A 64 -11.65 6.39 -15.78
N ASP A 65 -12.53 5.54 -15.23
CA ASP A 65 -13.81 5.93 -14.64
C ASP A 65 -13.67 6.66 -13.30
N LEU A 66 -12.46 6.67 -12.75
CA LEU A 66 -12.06 7.41 -11.57
C LEU A 66 -11.22 8.66 -11.92
N GLY A 67 -10.93 8.91 -13.21
CA GLY A 67 -10.11 10.04 -13.67
C GLY A 67 -8.59 9.77 -13.65
N PHE A 68 -8.20 8.52 -13.51
CA PHE A 68 -6.80 8.10 -13.40
C PHE A 68 -6.41 7.14 -14.54
N GLU A 69 -5.11 6.94 -14.67
CA GLU A 69 -4.51 5.86 -15.43
C GLU A 69 -3.70 5.00 -14.47
N ALA A 70 -3.62 3.71 -14.73
CA ALA A 70 -2.72 2.83 -13.99
C ALA A 70 -1.93 1.92 -14.91
N LYS A 71 -0.75 1.54 -14.42
CA LYS A 71 0.15 0.63 -15.11
C LYS A 71 0.77 -0.35 -14.12
N GLY A 72 0.67 -1.62 -14.47
CA GLY A 72 1.31 -2.70 -13.74
C GLY A 72 2.79 -2.79 -14.09
N TYR A 73 3.64 -2.99 -13.09
CA TYR A 73 5.07 -3.18 -13.27
C TYR A 73 5.56 -4.38 -12.46
N ALA A 74 6.58 -5.03 -12.99
CA ALA A 74 7.43 -5.96 -12.25
C ALA A 74 8.77 -5.27 -12.00
N LEU A 75 9.18 -5.13 -10.74
CA LEU A 75 10.33 -4.34 -10.33
C LEU A 75 11.25 -5.14 -9.40
N SER A 76 12.54 -4.76 -9.37
CA SER A 76 13.42 -5.11 -8.27
C SER A 76 13.13 -4.25 -7.03
N PHE A 77 13.62 -4.64 -5.87
CA PHE A 77 13.48 -3.84 -4.64
C PHE A 77 14.17 -2.48 -4.76
N GLU A 78 15.34 -2.45 -5.40
CA GLU A 78 16.11 -1.24 -5.63
C GLU A 78 15.34 -0.25 -6.51
N GLN A 79 14.67 -0.73 -7.56
CA GLN A 79 13.79 0.09 -8.39
C GLN A 79 12.56 0.58 -7.61
N LEU A 80 11.96 -0.30 -6.80
CA LEU A 80 10.83 0.08 -5.93
C LEU A 80 11.22 1.18 -4.94
N ALA A 81 12.41 1.09 -4.34
CA ALA A 81 12.94 2.07 -3.38
C ALA A 81 13.27 3.45 -4.01
N GLN A 82 13.32 3.54 -5.34
CA GLN A 82 13.54 4.80 -6.06
C GLN A 82 12.23 5.56 -6.35
N LEU A 83 11.07 4.92 -6.16
CA LEU A 83 9.77 5.57 -6.40
C LEU A 83 9.55 6.77 -5.47
N GLN A 84 8.82 7.75 -5.99
CA GLN A 84 8.51 9.01 -5.29
C GLN A 84 7.02 9.20 -4.99
N ILE A 85 6.20 8.21 -5.36
CA ILE A 85 4.75 8.22 -5.19
C ILE A 85 4.31 6.90 -4.57
N PRO A 86 3.17 6.87 -3.86
CA PRO A 86 2.63 5.62 -3.37
C PRO A 86 2.16 4.74 -4.52
N VAL A 87 2.23 3.44 -4.32
CA VAL A 87 1.79 2.42 -5.29
C VAL A 87 1.07 1.30 -4.57
N ILE A 88 0.21 0.57 -5.28
CA ILE A 88 -0.40 -0.65 -4.73
C ILE A 88 0.58 -1.80 -4.98
N VAL A 89 0.90 -2.55 -3.93
CA VAL A 89 1.76 -3.73 -4.00
C VAL A 89 0.92 -5.00 -3.92
N TYR A 90 1.32 -6.02 -4.66
CA TYR A 90 0.76 -7.36 -4.53
C TYR A 90 1.67 -8.19 -3.62
N LEU A 91 1.08 -8.74 -2.56
CA LEU A 91 1.76 -9.50 -1.52
C LEU A 91 1.17 -10.90 -1.47
N LYS A 92 2.00 -11.87 -1.12
CA LYS A 92 1.59 -13.25 -0.90
C LYS A 92 2.00 -13.68 0.50
N TYR A 93 1.03 -13.74 1.40
CA TYR A 93 1.24 -14.28 2.74
C TYR A 93 0.91 -15.77 2.72
N ARG A 94 1.94 -16.62 2.65
CA ARG A 94 1.79 -18.07 2.49
C ARG A 94 0.99 -18.44 1.24
N LYS A 95 -0.31 -18.70 1.39
CA LYS A 95 -1.23 -19.07 0.30
C LYS A 95 -2.22 -17.94 -0.04
N ASP A 96 -2.23 -16.87 0.73
CA ASP A 96 -3.22 -15.81 0.60
C ASP A 96 -2.68 -14.65 -0.22
N ASP A 97 -3.41 -14.32 -1.27
CA ASP A 97 -3.17 -13.17 -2.14
C ASP A 97 -3.67 -11.89 -1.45
N HIS A 98 -2.84 -10.85 -1.44
CA HIS A 98 -3.16 -9.63 -0.72
C HIS A 98 -2.71 -8.37 -1.46
N PHE A 99 -3.46 -7.29 -1.29
CA PHE A 99 -3.10 -5.96 -1.78
C PHE A 99 -2.96 -4.98 -0.63
N SER A 100 -1.94 -4.13 -0.73
CA SER A 100 -1.64 -3.12 0.26
C SER A 100 -1.08 -1.87 -0.43
N VAL A 101 -1.15 -0.71 0.21
CA VAL A 101 -0.59 0.53 -0.34
C VAL A 101 0.80 0.75 0.23
N LEU A 102 1.82 0.78 -0.64
CA LEU A 102 3.16 1.21 -0.26
C LEU A 102 3.15 2.74 -0.08
N ARG A 103 3.30 3.19 1.16
CA ARG A 103 3.32 4.63 1.51
C ARG A 103 4.70 5.12 1.96
N GLY A 104 5.70 4.26 2.00
CA GLY A 104 7.06 4.69 2.23
C GLY A 104 8.04 3.53 2.17
N ILE A 105 9.24 3.82 1.69
CA ILE A 105 10.28 2.82 1.51
C ILE A 105 11.66 3.48 1.55
N ASP A 106 12.61 2.79 2.17
CA ASP A 106 14.04 3.02 2.01
C ASP A 106 14.78 1.69 1.84
N GLY A 107 16.12 1.72 1.93
CA GLY A 107 16.94 0.52 1.76
C GLY A 107 16.69 -0.60 2.77
N ASN A 108 16.00 -0.34 3.88
CA ASN A 108 15.81 -1.31 4.97
C ASN A 108 14.38 -1.39 5.52
N THR A 109 13.57 -0.36 5.34
CA THR A 109 12.25 -0.21 5.96
C THR A 109 11.18 0.01 4.91
N VAL A 110 10.06 -0.68 5.07
CA VAL A 110 8.88 -0.57 4.22
C VAL A 110 7.67 -0.20 5.09
N LEU A 111 6.90 0.79 4.67
CA LEU A 111 5.66 1.23 5.30
C LEU A 111 4.48 0.94 4.38
N LEU A 112 3.52 0.19 4.91
CA LEU A 112 2.29 -0.15 4.21
C LEU A 112 1.09 0.50 4.92
N ALA A 113 0.13 0.97 4.13
CA ALA A 113 -1.23 1.21 4.56
C ALA A 113 -2.07 0.00 4.14
N ASP A 114 -2.28 -0.90 5.09
CA ASP A 114 -2.90 -2.21 4.87
C ASP A 114 -4.41 -2.17 5.16
N PRO A 115 -5.27 -2.53 4.20
CA PRO A 115 -6.71 -2.53 4.40
C PRO A 115 -7.18 -3.40 5.57
N SER A 116 -6.51 -4.52 5.86
CA SER A 116 -6.86 -5.43 6.95
C SER A 116 -6.18 -5.05 8.26
N LEU A 117 -4.89 -4.76 8.23
CA LEU A 117 -4.05 -4.60 9.43
C LEU A 117 -3.87 -3.15 9.88
N GLY A 118 -4.15 -2.17 9.02
CA GLY A 118 -3.87 -0.75 9.25
C GLY A 118 -2.44 -0.38 8.86
N HIS A 119 -1.83 0.58 9.55
CA HIS A 119 -0.43 0.96 9.28
C HIS A 119 0.54 -0.14 9.71
N VAL A 120 1.23 -0.74 8.74
CA VAL A 120 2.22 -1.81 8.95
C VAL A 120 3.62 -1.31 8.61
N SER A 121 4.61 -1.73 9.41
CA SER A 121 6.01 -1.45 9.18
C SER A 121 6.81 -2.75 9.12
N MET A 122 7.55 -2.95 8.03
CA MET A 122 8.31 -4.17 7.77
C MET A 122 9.79 -3.87 7.58
N SER A 123 10.64 -4.84 7.90
CA SER A 123 12.00 -4.88 7.36
C SER A 123 12.01 -5.24 5.88
N ARG A 124 13.09 -4.88 5.18
CA ARG A 124 13.32 -5.31 3.79
C ARG A 124 13.16 -6.82 3.64
N ALA A 125 13.74 -7.61 4.54
CA ALA A 125 13.67 -9.07 4.49
C ALA A 125 12.23 -9.59 4.58
N GLN A 126 11.46 -9.10 5.56
CA GLN A 126 10.04 -9.49 5.73
C GLN A 126 9.19 -9.07 4.53
N PHE A 127 9.44 -7.88 3.99
CA PHE A 127 8.72 -7.42 2.82
C PHE A 127 9.05 -8.25 1.58
N LEU A 128 10.33 -8.56 1.36
CA LEU A 128 10.77 -9.37 0.22
C LEU A 128 10.15 -10.77 0.25
N ASP A 129 10.09 -11.40 1.42
CA ASP A 129 9.46 -12.72 1.62
C ASP A 129 8.00 -12.74 1.16
N ALA A 130 7.26 -11.65 1.41
CA ALA A 130 5.87 -11.52 0.96
C ALA A 130 5.71 -10.99 -0.48
N TRP A 131 6.64 -10.16 -0.98
CA TRP A 131 6.46 -9.41 -2.23
C TRP A 131 7.09 -10.12 -3.45
N GLN A 132 8.13 -10.92 -3.25
CA GLN A 132 8.78 -11.68 -4.33
C GLN A 132 7.96 -12.93 -4.68
N THR A 133 7.00 -12.76 -5.59
CA THR A 133 6.04 -13.83 -5.92
C THR A 133 6.44 -14.70 -7.11
N ARG A 134 7.62 -14.44 -7.69
CA ARG A 134 8.20 -15.16 -8.83
C ARG A 134 9.71 -15.22 -8.71
N GLU A 135 10.34 -16.20 -9.35
CA GLU A 135 11.80 -16.26 -9.43
C GLU A 135 12.36 -15.22 -10.42
N GLY A 136 13.58 -14.71 -10.14
CA GLY A 136 14.29 -13.74 -10.95
C GLY A 136 14.33 -12.32 -10.37
N ASN A 137 14.98 -11.38 -11.09
CA ASN A 137 15.27 -10.04 -10.59
C ASN A 137 14.07 -9.07 -10.57
N LEU A 138 13.02 -9.34 -11.36
CA LEU A 138 11.78 -8.54 -11.42
C LEU A 138 10.63 -9.31 -10.76
N ALA A 139 10.84 -9.72 -9.52
CA ALA A 139 9.94 -10.62 -8.80
C ALA A 139 8.70 -9.94 -8.21
N GLY A 140 8.80 -8.63 -7.92
CA GLY A 140 7.78 -7.90 -7.19
C GLY A 140 6.83 -7.16 -8.12
N LYS A 141 5.52 -7.31 -7.91
CA LYS A 141 4.50 -6.67 -8.74
C LYS A 141 3.91 -5.46 -8.03
N ILE A 142 3.76 -4.37 -8.77
CA ILE A 142 3.04 -3.17 -8.33
C ILE A 142 2.03 -2.71 -9.37
N LEU A 143 1.09 -1.87 -8.92
CA LEU A 143 0.26 -1.02 -9.75
C LEU A 143 0.55 0.45 -9.40
N ALA A 144 1.13 1.17 -10.34
CA ALA A 144 1.30 2.62 -10.24
C ALA A 144 0.06 3.30 -10.80
N VAL A 145 -0.46 4.30 -10.09
CA VAL A 145 -1.66 5.06 -10.46
C VAL A 145 -1.28 6.53 -10.62
N VAL A 146 -1.65 7.15 -11.73
CA VAL A 146 -1.36 8.56 -12.06
C VAL A 146 -2.61 9.24 -12.62
N PRO A 147 -2.75 10.57 -12.50
CA PRO A 147 -3.87 11.30 -13.09
C PRO A 147 -3.83 11.27 -14.63
N LYS A 148 -4.99 11.28 -15.28
CA LYS A 148 -5.11 11.29 -16.76
C LYS A 148 -4.80 12.65 -17.42
N GLY A 149 -4.51 13.70 -16.64
CA GLY A 149 -4.24 15.07 -17.11
C GLY A 149 -2.97 15.68 -16.50
N ARG A 150 -2.55 16.87 -16.99
CA ARG A 150 -1.42 17.62 -16.40
C ARG A 150 -1.78 18.10 -15.01
N ASP A 151 -0.88 17.82 -14.07
CA ASP A 151 -0.86 18.31 -12.69
C ASP A 151 -2.12 18.01 -11.87
N ALA A 152 -2.31 16.74 -11.49
CA ALA A 152 -2.81 16.52 -10.13
C ALA A 152 -1.58 16.34 -9.25
N GLY A 153 -1.10 17.44 -8.65
CA GLY A 153 -0.14 17.36 -7.58
C GLY A 153 -0.66 16.39 -6.51
N GLY A 154 0.19 15.43 -6.12
CA GLY A 154 -0.15 14.50 -5.04
C GLY A 154 0.28 15.06 -3.69
N ASP A 155 -0.43 14.69 -2.62
CA ASP A 155 -0.02 15.05 -1.26
C ASP A 155 1.29 14.32 -0.92
N LYS A 156 2.40 15.04 -1.03
CA LYS A 156 3.73 14.55 -0.70
C LYS A 156 3.87 14.16 0.78
N ALA A 157 2.96 14.57 1.67
CA ALA A 157 2.98 14.16 3.06
C ALA A 157 2.59 12.68 3.26
N PHE A 158 1.82 12.10 2.33
CA PHE A 158 1.40 10.70 2.43
C PHE A 158 2.54 9.72 2.13
N PHE A 159 3.48 10.08 1.24
CA PHE A 159 4.60 9.22 0.85
C PHE A 159 5.94 9.70 1.39
N THR A 160 6.73 8.80 2.00
CA THR A 160 8.05 9.14 2.56
C THR A 160 9.17 8.22 2.08
N ARG A 161 10.34 8.82 1.80
CA ARG A 161 11.60 8.12 1.47
C ARG A 161 12.53 7.97 2.69
N SER A 162 12.10 8.44 3.85
CA SER A 162 12.82 8.28 5.12
C SER A 162 11.89 7.69 6.19
N PRO A 163 11.34 6.48 5.94
CA PRO A 163 10.46 5.82 6.87
C PRO A 163 11.18 5.48 8.19
N LYS A 164 10.45 5.56 9.31
CA LYS A 164 10.92 5.09 10.62
C LYS A 164 10.08 3.90 11.07
N ARG A 165 10.71 2.86 11.60
CA ARG A 165 9.98 1.68 12.10
C ARG A 165 9.30 2.02 13.42
N GLN A 166 8.06 1.57 13.59
CA GLN A 166 7.36 1.72 14.88
C GLN A 166 8.11 1.02 16.03
N THR A 167 8.75 -0.11 15.75
CA THR A 167 9.54 -0.87 16.75
C THR A 167 10.87 -0.21 17.11
N GLU A 168 11.38 0.74 16.32
CA GLU A 168 12.66 1.39 16.55
C GLU A 168 12.67 2.16 17.88
N PHE A 169 11.55 2.81 18.21
CA PHE A 169 11.36 3.49 19.49
C PHE A 169 11.43 2.53 20.69
N ALA A 170 10.79 1.36 20.58
CA ALA A 170 10.78 0.36 21.64
C ALA A 170 12.18 -0.26 21.84
N VAL A 171 12.90 -0.56 20.77
CA VAL A 171 14.26 -1.09 20.83
C VAL A 171 15.24 -0.07 21.42
N GLY A 172 15.05 1.22 21.12
CA GLY A 172 15.81 2.31 21.72
C GLY A 172 15.73 2.29 23.25
N GLN A 173 14.51 2.29 23.80
CA GLN A 173 14.30 2.29 25.26
C GLN A 173 14.91 1.06 25.97
N VAL A 174 14.88 -0.11 25.33
CA VAL A 174 15.50 -1.33 25.87
C VAL A 174 17.03 -1.26 25.88
N LYS A 175 17.65 -0.60 24.89
CA LYS A 175 19.11 -0.38 24.89
C LYS A 175 19.57 0.56 26.01
N TRP A 176 18.79 1.58 26.35
CA TRP A 176 19.07 2.47 27.48
C TRP A 176 19.02 1.74 28.82
N TRP A 177 18.10 0.78 28.99
CA TRP A 177 17.98 0.00 30.23
C TRP A 177 19.12 -1.01 30.47
N ARG A 178 19.76 -1.48 29.39
CA ARG A 178 20.91 -2.41 29.48
C ARG A 178 22.26 -1.70 29.66
N ALA A 179 22.28 -0.37 29.60
CA ALA A 179 23.48 0.44 29.75
C ALA A 179 23.68 0.99 31.18
N TYR A 180 22.85 0.55 32.13
CA TYR A 180 22.93 0.82 33.57
C TYR A 180 23.02 -0.49 34.35
#